data_AF-A0A929IIK3-F1
#
_entry.id   AF-A0A929IIK3-F1
#
_cell.length_a   1.000
_cell.length_b   1.000
_cell.length_c   1.000
_cell.angle_alpha   90.00
_cell.angle_beta   90.00
_cell.angle_gamma   90.00
#
_symmetry.space_group_name_H-M   'P 1'
#
loop_
_entity.id
_entity.type
_entity.pdbx_description
1 polymer ?
#
loop_
_entity_poly.entity_id
_entity_poly.type
_entity_poly.pdbx_seq_one_letter_code
_entity_poly.pdbx_strand_id
1 'polypeptide(L)'
;MEKTKPNLDDLRREIDEIDTSLHDLIMRRAAIVEQVAEAKGPQADSGMRPGREAVILRRLAARHKGHFGRGSVLRIWREIIASLTAMQGPYSVSVFADDSDGLWDLARDHFGSYTALSGCATRREVVAGVAGGNTTHGVLPYPAETDDRPWWAGLWS
;
A
#
# COMPACT_ATOMS: atom_id res chain seq x y z
N MET A 1 -6.74 46.31 16.27
CA MET A 1 -7.91 45.63 15.66
C MET A 1 -8.03 44.27 16.30
N GLU A 2 -9.10 44.06 17.06
CA GLU A 2 -9.42 42.77 17.68
C GLU A 2 -9.84 41.80 16.58
N LYS A 3 -9.12 40.68 16.42
CA LYS A 3 -9.51 39.65 15.45
C LYS A 3 -10.76 38.96 15.97
N THR A 4 -11.92 39.23 15.37
CA THR A 4 -13.15 38.47 15.61
C THR A 4 -12.85 36.99 15.40
N LYS A 5 -13.12 36.17 16.42
CA LYS A 5 -12.90 34.71 16.33
C LYS A 5 -13.79 34.15 15.21
N PRO A 6 -13.26 33.26 14.36
CA PRO A 6 -14.06 32.62 13.32
C PRO A 6 -15.21 31.80 13.93
N ASN A 7 -16.36 31.81 13.28
CA ASN A 7 -17.55 31.06 13.69
C ASN A 7 -17.30 29.55 13.52
N LEU A 8 -17.54 28.79 14.59
CA LEU A 8 -17.30 27.34 14.63
C LEU A 8 -18.15 26.58 13.60
N ASP A 9 -19.42 26.97 13.42
CA ASP A 9 -20.32 26.25 12.52
C ASP A 9 -19.96 26.47 11.05
N ASP A 10 -19.48 27.67 10.71
CA ASP A 10 -18.98 27.97 9.37
C ASP A 10 -17.71 27.16 9.06
N LEU A 11 -16.79 27.02 10.03
CA LEU A 11 -15.58 26.20 9.88
C LEU A 11 -15.90 24.70 9.73
N ARG A 12 -16.91 24.20 10.45
CA ARG A 12 -17.35 22.79 10.32
C ARG A 12 -17.94 22.52 8.94
N ARG A 13 -18.78 23.43 8.44
CA ARG A 13 -19.33 23.33 7.08
C ARG A 13 -18.22 23.31 6.03
N GLU A 14 -17.19 24.13 6.19
CA GLU A 14 -16.03 24.12 5.29
C GLU A 14 -15.29 22.75 5.31
N ILE A 15 -15.15 22.13 6.48
CA ILE A 15 -14.58 20.77 6.59
C ILE A 15 -15.45 19.74 5.87
N ASP A 16 -16.76 19.77 6.06
CA ASP A 16 -17.69 18.83 5.42
C ASP A 16 -17.66 18.95 3.88
N GLU A 17 -17.55 20.17 3.36
CA GLU A 17 -17.39 20.45 1.93
C GLU A 17 -16.04 19.89 1.39
N ILE A 18 -14.96 20.03 2.16
CA ILE A 18 -13.65 19.47 1.83
C ILE A 18 -13.72 17.94 1.83
N ASP A 19 -14.31 17.33 2.85
CA ASP A 19 -14.41 15.88 2.98
C ASP A 19 -15.23 15.26 1.85
N THR A 20 -16.33 15.91 1.46
CA THR A 20 -17.12 15.54 0.28
C THR A 20 -16.26 15.59 -0.99
N SER A 21 -15.52 16.68 -1.18
CA SER A 21 -14.64 16.84 -2.34
C SER A 21 -13.51 15.79 -2.37
N LEU A 22 -12.93 15.45 -1.21
CA LEU A 22 -11.93 14.40 -1.09
C LEU A 22 -12.50 13.03 -1.48
N HIS A 23 -13.69 12.70 -0.99
CA HIS A 23 -14.39 11.47 -1.33
C HIS A 23 -14.64 11.37 -2.84
N ASP A 24 -15.18 12.42 -3.46
CA ASP A 24 -15.44 12.46 -4.91
C ASP A 24 -14.17 12.29 -5.74
N LEU A 25 -13.06 12.90 -5.30
CA LEU A 25 -11.76 12.73 -5.96
C LEU A 25 -11.24 11.29 -5.84
N ILE A 26 -11.45 10.62 -4.70
CA ILE A 26 -11.07 9.22 -4.50
C ILE A 26 -11.92 8.32 -5.39
N MET A 27 -13.25 8.52 -5.44
CA MET A 27 -14.15 7.74 -6.30
C MET A 27 -13.80 7.91 -7.79
N ARG A 28 -13.53 9.15 -8.22
CA ARG A 28 -13.07 9.42 -9.59
C ARG A 28 -11.75 8.71 -9.90
N ARG A 29 -10.81 8.68 -8.93
CA ARG A 29 -9.54 7.95 -9.08
C ARG A 29 -9.79 6.45 -9.23
N ALA A 30 -10.72 5.88 -8.47
CA ALA A 30 -11.08 4.47 -8.56
C ALA A 30 -11.63 4.10 -9.95
N ALA A 31 -12.60 4.88 -10.45
CA ALA A 31 -13.17 4.67 -11.78
C ALA A 31 -12.12 4.75 -12.91
N ILE A 32 -11.12 5.64 -12.78
CA ILE A 32 -9.99 5.71 -13.73
C ILE A 32 -9.12 4.44 -13.66
N VAL A 33 -8.91 3.88 -12.47
CA VAL A 33 -8.13 2.64 -12.31
C VAL A 33 -8.85 1.45 -12.96
N GLU A 34 -10.17 1.37 -12.84
CA GLU A 34 -10.98 0.36 -13.54
C GLU A 34 -10.81 0.45 -15.06
N GLN A 35 -10.94 1.66 -15.62
CA GLN A 35 -10.70 1.88 -17.06
C GLN A 35 -9.27 1.53 -17.49
N VAL A 36 -8.28 1.81 -16.64
CA VAL A 36 -6.88 1.42 -16.89
C VAL A 36 -6.71 -0.10 -16.86
N ALA A 37 -7.45 -0.82 -16.00
CA ALA A 37 -7.43 -2.27 -15.97
C ALA A 37 -8.07 -2.86 -17.24
N GLU A 38 -9.24 -2.34 -17.64
CA GLU A 38 -9.93 -2.72 -18.89
C GLU A 38 -9.02 -2.55 -20.12
N ALA A 39 -8.31 -1.41 -20.19
CA ALA A 39 -7.43 -1.11 -21.32
C ALA A 39 -6.19 -2.02 -21.42
N LYS A 40 -5.75 -2.63 -20.32
CA LYS A 40 -4.59 -3.55 -20.31
C LYS A 40 -4.95 -4.98 -20.72
N GLY A 41 -6.23 -5.34 -20.71
CA GLY A 41 -6.71 -6.68 -21.05
C GLY A 41 -6.39 -7.76 -19.99
N PRO A 42 -6.81 -9.02 -20.22
CA PRO A 42 -6.80 -10.11 -19.24
C PRO A 42 -5.41 -10.65 -18.85
N GLN A 43 -4.34 -10.17 -19.48
CA GLN A 43 -2.95 -10.52 -19.13
C GLN A 43 -2.27 -9.44 -18.26
N ALA A 44 -3.06 -8.53 -17.67
CA ALA A 44 -2.53 -7.54 -16.77
C ALA A 44 -1.93 -8.21 -15.51
N ASP A 45 -0.69 -7.82 -15.21
CA ASP A 45 0.04 -8.11 -13.97
C ASP A 45 -0.80 -7.79 -12.71
N SER A 46 -0.36 -8.22 -11.52
CA SER A 46 -1.05 -8.27 -10.21
C SER A 46 -1.64 -6.94 -9.66
N GLY A 47 -1.77 -5.90 -10.48
CA GLY A 47 -2.20 -4.55 -10.14
C GLY A 47 -1.10 -3.74 -9.45
N MET A 48 -0.20 -4.42 -8.73
CA MET A 48 0.88 -3.82 -7.98
C MET A 48 1.96 -3.25 -8.91
N ARG A 49 2.41 -2.03 -8.63
CA ARG A 49 3.51 -1.39 -9.36
C ARG A 49 4.42 -0.65 -8.39
N PRO A 50 5.29 -1.36 -7.65
CA PRO A 50 6.08 -0.78 -6.56
C PRO A 50 6.87 0.47 -6.98
N GLY A 51 7.45 0.45 -8.18
CA GLY A 51 8.17 1.61 -8.72
C GLY A 51 7.27 2.84 -8.94
N ARG A 52 6.04 2.65 -9.45
CA ARG A 52 5.07 3.74 -9.64
C ARG A 52 4.57 4.29 -8.31
N GLU A 53 4.30 3.41 -7.35
CA GLU A 53 3.86 3.78 -6.00
C GLU A 53 4.93 4.61 -5.28
N ALA A 54 6.20 4.17 -5.35
CA ALA A 54 7.33 4.92 -4.81
C ALA A 54 7.44 6.31 -5.42
N VAL A 55 7.24 6.47 -6.73
CA VAL A 55 7.22 7.79 -7.40
C VAL A 55 6.09 8.68 -6.85
N ILE A 56 4.88 8.14 -6.69
CA ILE A 56 3.74 8.89 -6.13
C ILE A 56 4.05 9.35 -4.71
N LEU A 57 4.52 8.45 -3.85
CA LEU A 57 4.82 8.75 -2.44
C LEU A 57 5.96 9.76 -2.32
N ARG A 58 7.05 9.62 -3.08
CA ARG A 58 8.16 10.60 -3.11
C ARG A 58 7.68 11.98 -3.55
N ARG A 59 6.84 12.05 -4.59
CA ARG A 59 6.26 13.32 -5.06
C ARG A 59 5.42 13.98 -3.98
N LEU A 60 4.61 13.22 -3.24
CA LEU A 60 3.79 13.73 -2.14
C LEU A 60 4.64 14.23 -0.97
N ALA A 61 5.67 13.46 -0.59
CA ALA A 61 6.62 13.87 0.44
C ALA A 61 7.35 15.16 0.07
N ALA A 62 7.80 15.29 -1.19
CA ALA A 62 8.53 16.46 -1.67
C ALA A 62 7.68 17.73 -1.73
N ARG A 63 6.38 17.62 -2.06
CA ARG A 63 5.47 18.78 -2.12
C ARG A 63 4.86 19.17 -0.77
N HIS A 64 5.00 18.33 0.25
CA HIS A 64 4.34 18.51 1.54
C HIS A 64 4.87 19.74 2.28
N LYS A 65 3.95 20.56 2.80
CA LYS A 65 4.22 21.77 3.60
C LYS A 65 3.15 21.91 4.68
N GLY A 66 3.48 22.60 5.77
CA GLY A 66 2.56 22.88 6.87
C GLY A 66 2.68 21.91 8.05
N HIS A 67 1.72 21.99 8.97
CA HIS A 67 1.76 21.31 10.26
C HIS A 67 1.13 19.90 10.26
N PHE A 68 0.41 19.53 9.19
CA PHE A 68 -0.16 18.20 9.09
C PHE A 68 0.95 17.14 9.01
N GLY A 69 0.80 16.01 9.70
CA GLY A 69 1.84 14.99 9.77
C GLY A 69 2.22 14.44 8.40
N ARG A 70 3.48 14.59 7.99
CA ARG A 70 4.00 14.03 6.72
C ARG A 70 3.78 12.51 6.62
N GLY A 71 4.00 11.80 7.72
CA GLY A 71 3.76 10.36 7.81
C GLY A 71 2.28 10.00 7.57
N SER A 72 1.36 10.81 8.08
CA SER A 72 -0.08 10.63 7.88
C SER A 72 -0.48 10.75 6.41
N VAL A 73 0.09 11.72 5.68
CA VAL A 73 -0.13 11.84 4.22
C VAL A 73 0.30 10.57 3.49
N LEU A 74 1.48 10.06 3.82
CA LEU A 74 2.01 8.85 3.19
C LEU A 74 1.15 7.62 3.52
N ARG A 75 0.71 7.48 4.77
CA ARG A 75 -0.14 6.36 5.21
C ARG A 75 -1.51 6.38 4.54
N ILE A 76 -2.16 7.54 4.47
CA ILE A 76 -3.42 7.72 3.73
C ILE A 76 -3.22 7.30 2.27
N TRP A 77 -2.15 7.76 1.62
CA TRP A 77 -1.92 7.42 0.22
C TRP A 77 -1.59 5.95 -0.01
N ARG A 78 -0.88 5.31 0.92
CA ARG A 78 -0.65 3.86 0.89
C ARG A 78 -1.96 3.09 0.97
N GLU A 79 -2.86 3.47 1.87
CA GLU A 79 -4.17 2.81 1.98
C GLU A 79 -4.97 2.94 0.68
N ILE A 80 -5.06 4.14 0.11
CA ILE A 80 -5.77 4.34 -1.17
C ILE A 80 -5.10 3.53 -2.28
N ILE A 81 -3.77 3.47 -2.35
CA ILE A 81 -3.06 2.63 -3.33
C ILE A 81 -3.41 1.15 -3.13
N ALA A 82 -3.33 0.64 -1.90
CA ALA A 82 -3.62 -0.74 -1.57
C ALA A 82 -5.06 -1.14 -1.97
N SER A 83 -6.06 -0.31 -1.64
CA SER A 83 -7.45 -0.56 -2.02
C SER A 83 -7.63 -0.62 -3.54
N LEU A 84 -7.02 0.30 -4.28
CA LEU A 84 -7.11 0.30 -5.75
C LEU A 84 -6.31 -0.83 -6.42
N THR A 85 -5.25 -1.31 -5.78
CA THR A 85 -4.53 -2.51 -6.24
C THR A 85 -5.41 -3.75 -6.05
N ALA A 86 -6.06 -3.88 -4.89
CA ALA A 86 -6.97 -4.99 -4.61
C ALA A 86 -8.20 -5.04 -5.53
N MET A 87 -8.65 -3.90 -6.07
CA MET A 87 -9.70 -3.86 -7.09
C MET A 87 -9.31 -4.52 -8.42
N GLN A 88 -8.00 -4.63 -8.72
CA GLN A 88 -7.51 -5.14 -10.00
C GLN A 88 -7.34 -6.66 -10.02
N GLY A 89 -7.50 -7.35 -8.89
CA GLY A 89 -7.43 -8.80 -8.82
C GLY A 89 -7.20 -9.34 -7.41
N PRO A 90 -7.12 -10.68 -7.25
CA PRO A 90 -6.80 -11.30 -5.97
C PRO A 90 -5.52 -10.71 -5.38
N TYR A 91 -5.57 -10.34 -4.10
CA TYR A 91 -4.46 -9.67 -3.43
C TYR A 91 -4.28 -10.26 -2.03
N SER A 92 -3.27 -11.12 -1.90
CA SER A 92 -2.91 -11.81 -0.66
C SER A 92 -1.40 -11.87 -0.48
N VAL A 93 -0.94 -11.77 0.77
CA VAL A 93 0.47 -11.61 1.11
C VAL A 93 0.86 -12.65 2.15
N SER A 94 1.85 -13.48 1.84
CA SER A 94 2.53 -14.30 2.83
C SER A 94 3.70 -13.52 3.44
N VAL A 95 3.88 -13.60 4.75
CA VAL A 95 4.93 -12.90 5.48
C VAL A 95 5.75 -13.91 6.24
N PHE A 96 7.07 -13.83 6.13
CA PHE A 96 7.94 -14.55 7.05
C PHE A 96 7.74 -13.98 8.46
N ALA A 97 7.10 -14.77 9.32
CA ALA A 97 6.83 -14.40 10.69
C ALA A 97 7.96 -14.93 11.56
N ASP A 98 9.08 -14.19 11.58
CA ASP A 98 10.00 -14.27 12.71
C ASP A 98 9.58 -13.28 13.80
N ASP A 99 9.95 -13.58 15.04
CA ASP A 99 9.63 -12.72 16.19
C ASP A 99 10.53 -11.47 16.26
N SER A 100 11.48 -11.28 15.33
CA SER A 100 12.58 -10.32 15.48
C SER A 100 12.55 -9.13 14.52
N ASP A 101 12.01 -9.28 13.30
CA ASP A 101 12.29 -8.33 12.23
C ASP A 101 11.14 -7.35 11.95
N GLY A 102 10.01 -7.47 12.68
CA GLY A 102 8.86 -6.58 12.53
C GLY A 102 8.23 -6.61 11.12
N LEU A 103 8.52 -7.67 10.35
CA LEU A 103 8.08 -7.82 8.96
C LEU A 103 6.56 -7.78 8.82
N TRP A 104 5.83 -8.26 9.84
CA TRP A 104 4.38 -8.19 9.88
C TRP A 104 3.86 -6.75 9.84
N ASP A 105 4.43 -5.86 10.66
CA ASP A 105 4.03 -4.46 10.72
C ASP A 105 4.40 -3.72 9.43
N LEU A 106 5.60 -4.01 8.90
CA LEU A 106 6.03 -3.48 7.61
C LEU A 106 5.12 -3.93 6.46
N ALA A 107 4.69 -5.19 6.48
CA ALA A 107 3.75 -5.71 5.51
C ALA A 107 2.38 -5.02 5.66
N ARG A 108 1.88 -4.85 6.89
CA ARG A 108 0.61 -4.13 7.13
C ARG A 108 0.68 -2.68 6.65
N ASP A 109 1.78 -1.99 6.92
CA ASP A 109 1.99 -0.61 6.49
C ASP A 109 2.12 -0.48 4.97
N HIS A 110 2.74 -1.46 4.29
CA HIS A 110 2.93 -1.43 2.84
C HIS A 110 1.67 -1.82 2.07
N PHE A 111 1.06 -2.94 2.45
CA PHE A 111 -0.03 -3.58 1.73
C PHE A 111 -1.42 -3.11 2.18
N GLY A 112 -1.49 -2.22 3.17
CA GLY A 112 -2.73 -1.65 3.66
C GLY A 112 -3.44 -2.55 4.67
N SER A 113 -4.46 -1.97 5.31
CA SER A 113 -5.10 -2.58 6.48
C SER A 113 -5.96 -3.81 6.15
N TYR A 114 -6.59 -3.81 4.98
CA TYR A 114 -7.56 -4.83 4.56
C TYR A 114 -6.97 -6.00 3.75
N THR A 115 -5.67 -5.97 3.44
CA THR A 115 -5.04 -7.04 2.67
C THR A 115 -4.92 -8.31 3.51
N ALA A 116 -5.28 -9.45 2.93
CA ALA A 116 -5.14 -10.75 3.56
C ALA A 116 -3.65 -11.08 3.75
N LEU A 117 -3.22 -11.15 5.01
CA LEU A 117 -1.85 -11.45 5.41
C LEU A 117 -1.82 -12.81 6.11
N SER A 118 -0.96 -13.70 5.67
CA SER A 118 -0.70 -15.00 6.30
C SER A 118 0.74 -15.09 6.79
N GLY A 119 0.93 -15.54 8.02
CA GLY A 119 2.25 -15.79 8.58
C GLY A 119 2.79 -17.14 8.12
N CYS A 120 4.06 -17.18 7.72
CA CYS A 120 4.80 -18.39 7.37
C CYS A 120 5.96 -18.57 8.34
N ALA A 121 6.17 -19.80 8.80
CA ALA A 121 7.21 -20.14 9.76
C ALA A 121 8.60 -20.18 9.09
N THR A 122 8.65 -20.36 7.77
CA THR A 122 9.92 -20.41 7.04
C THR A 122 9.90 -19.54 5.78
N ARG A 123 11.08 -18.99 5.42
CA ARG A 123 11.27 -18.23 4.17
C ARG A 123 10.88 -19.04 2.93
N ARG A 124 11.10 -20.37 2.97
CA ARG A 124 10.74 -21.30 1.89
C ARG A 124 9.23 -21.44 1.71
N GLU A 125 8.45 -21.45 2.78
CA GLU A 125 6.99 -21.48 2.70
C GLU A 125 6.44 -20.24 1.97
N VAL A 126 7.01 -19.07 2.23
CA VAL A 126 6.65 -17.82 1.52
C VAL A 126 6.94 -17.97 0.03
N VAL A 127 8.16 -18.40 -0.34
CA VAL A 127 8.55 -18.58 -1.75
C VAL A 127 7.67 -19.63 -2.44
N ALA A 128 7.43 -20.77 -1.80
CA ALA A 128 6.58 -21.84 -2.34
C ALA A 128 5.12 -21.39 -2.49
N GLY A 129 4.60 -20.61 -1.54
CA GLY A 129 3.25 -20.05 -1.59
C GLY A 129 3.05 -19.09 -2.76
N VAL A 130 4.07 -18.27 -3.07
CA VAL A 130 4.04 -17.38 -4.25
C VAL A 130 4.21 -18.17 -5.54
N ALA A 131 5.20 -19.07 -5.63
CA ALA A 131 5.47 -19.86 -6.82
C ALA A 131 4.30 -20.80 -7.19
N GLY A 132 3.60 -21.34 -6.18
CA GLY A 132 2.41 -22.18 -6.35
C GLY A 132 1.10 -21.42 -6.60
N GLY A 133 1.12 -20.07 -6.53
CA GLY A 133 -0.07 -19.24 -6.69
C GLY A 133 -1.03 -19.23 -5.49
N ASN A 134 -0.64 -19.79 -4.35
CA ASN A 134 -1.42 -19.76 -3.10
C ASN A 134 -1.51 -18.34 -2.52
N THR A 135 -0.45 -17.55 -2.68
CA THR A 135 -0.41 -16.13 -2.33
C THR A 135 0.12 -15.28 -3.47
N THR A 136 -0.36 -14.06 -3.60
CA THR A 136 0.07 -13.19 -4.72
C THR A 136 1.44 -12.56 -4.50
N HIS A 137 1.80 -12.25 -3.25
CA HIS A 137 3.06 -11.60 -2.90
C HIS A 137 3.65 -12.24 -1.64
N GLY A 138 4.97 -12.15 -1.51
CA GLY A 138 5.71 -12.65 -0.36
C GLY A 138 6.58 -11.55 0.26
N VAL A 139 6.58 -11.45 1.59
CA VAL A 139 7.44 -10.54 2.36
C VAL A 139 8.50 -11.35 3.08
N LEU A 140 9.75 -11.04 2.77
CA LEU A 140 10.95 -11.73 3.26
C LEU A 140 11.95 -10.70 3.77
N PRO A 141 12.83 -11.07 4.71
CA PRO A 141 13.91 -10.20 5.15
C PRO A 141 14.86 -9.94 3.99
N TYR A 142 15.61 -8.83 4.09
CA TYR A 142 16.61 -8.51 3.09
C TYR A 142 17.67 -9.63 3.01
N PRO A 143 18.07 -10.06 1.80
CA PRO A 143 19.13 -11.06 1.64
C PRO A 143 20.40 -10.68 2.41
N ALA A 144 20.93 -11.59 3.22
CA ALA A 144 22.18 -11.39 3.94
C ALA A 144 23.24 -12.39 3.47
N GLU A 145 24.47 -11.94 3.22
CA GLU A 145 25.56 -12.81 2.75
C GLU A 145 25.87 -13.97 3.72
N THR A 146 25.44 -13.85 4.98
CA THR A 146 25.60 -14.86 6.03
C THR A 146 24.47 -15.89 6.09
N ASP A 147 23.50 -15.88 5.17
CA ASP A 147 22.43 -16.88 5.15
C ASP A 147 23.00 -18.25 4.73
N ASP A 148 23.14 -19.17 5.69
CA ASP A 148 23.56 -20.56 5.47
C ASP A 148 22.68 -21.32 4.45
N ARG A 149 21.44 -20.87 4.25
CA ARG A 149 20.49 -21.40 3.26
C ARG A 149 19.80 -20.23 2.55
N PRO A 150 20.42 -19.66 1.50
CA PRO A 150 19.89 -18.47 0.83
C PRO A 150 18.56 -18.79 0.15
N TRP A 151 17.49 -18.16 0.61
CA TRP A 151 16.15 -18.38 0.07
C TRP A 151 16.02 -17.91 -1.39
N TRP A 152 16.81 -16.91 -1.80
CA TRP A 152 16.81 -16.37 -3.17
C TRP A 152 17.44 -17.30 -4.21
N ALA A 153 18.21 -18.32 -3.78
CA ALA A 153 18.78 -19.30 -4.70
C ALA A 153 17.71 -20.11 -5.45
N GLY A 154 16.53 -20.28 -4.84
CA GLY A 154 15.39 -20.98 -5.45
C GLY A 154 14.48 -20.13 -6.33
N LEU A 155 14.79 -18.84 -6.54
CA LEU A 155 13.96 -17.96 -7.38
C LEU A 155 14.25 -18.10 -8.88
N TRP A 156 15.40 -18.70 -9.23
CA TRP A 156 15.91 -18.77 -10.60
C TRP A 156 15.91 -20.20 -11.18
N SER A 157 15.38 -21.16 -10.42
CA SER A 157 15.20 -22.56 -10.84
C SER A 157 13.79 -22.79 -11.39
#